data_AF-A0A7M2Z249-F1
#
_entry.id   AF-A0A7M2Z249-F1
#
_cell.length_a   1.000
_cell.length_b   1.000
_cell.length_c   1.000
_cell.angle_alpha   90.00
_cell.angle_beta   90.00
_cell.angle_gamma   90.00
#
_symmetry.space_group_name_H-M   'P 1'
#
loop_
_entity.id
_entity.type
_entity.pdbx_description
1 polymer ?
#
loop_
_entity_poly.entity_id
_entity_poly.type
_entity_poly.pdbx_seq_one_letter_code
_entity_poly.pdbx_strand_id
1 'polypeptide(L)'
;MHRVPLLLVATVALPLALAAGAGASAATLRTTLNTWSKQISADGRSVALAARRRHPRRMTYSADRFHRDALRARSAIAAQEPTTAKGRRARRLALTAYTYYSLAGSMWAASGRARLAHQRAASITYAEDGARYAKTGNRLLVAAGRLLR
;
A
#
# COMPACT_ATOMS: atom_id res chain seq x y z
N MET A 1 -39.66 43.14 4.88
CA MET A 1 -39.94 41.68 4.90
C MET A 1 -38.68 40.97 4.41
N HIS A 2 -37.83 40.51 5.34
CA HIS A 2 -37.53 39.09 5.60
C HIS A 2 -36.76 38.40 4.45
N ARG A 3 -35.60 37.74 4.59
CA ARG A 3 -34.62 37.40 5.65
C ARG A 3 -33.34 36.95 4.90
N VAL A 4 -32.16 37.23 5.43
CA VAL A 4 -30.89 36.53 5.07
C VAL A 4 -30.80 35.27 5.93
N PRO A 5 -30.32 34.13 5.40
CA PRO A 5 -29.04 33.57 5.88
C PRO A 5 -28.18 32.96 4.75
N LEU A 6 -26.88 33.28 4.66
CA LEU A 6 -25.77 32.54 5.28
C LEU A 6 -25.80 31.03 4.95
N LEU A 7 -25.04 30.62 3.93
CA LEU A 7 -24.60 29.22 3.79
C LEU A 7 -23.12 29.13 4.12
N LEU A 8 -22.89 28.47 5.24
CA LEU A 8 -21.62 28.22 5.90
C LEU A 8 -20.57 27.60 4.95
N VAL A 9 -19.40 28.21 4.99
CA VAL A 9 -18.12 27.57 4.72
C VAL A 9 -17.92 26.45 5.74
N ALA A 10 -17.90 25.20 5.28
CA ALA A 10 -17.44 24.07 6.09
C ALA A 10 -16.03 23.68 5.63
N THR A 11 -15.04 24.49 5.99
CA THR A 11 -13.66 24.05 6.09
C THR A 11 -13.60 22.92 7.11
N VAL A 12 -13.37 21.69 6.66
CA VAL A 12 -13.02 20.58 7.55
C VAL A 12 -11.64 20.89 8.12
N ALA A 13 -11.63 21.57 9.27
CA ALA A 13 -10.46 21.78 10.08
C ALA A 13 -10.01 20.42 10.63
N LEU A 14 -8.92 19.91 10.09
CA LEU A 14 -8.18 18.78 10.66
C LEU A 14 -7.61 19.26 12.01
N PRO A 15 -7.96 18.67 13.17
CA PRO A 15 -7.30 19.05 14.40
C PRO A 15 -5.86 18.51 14.36
N LEU A 16 -4.89 19.42 14.23
CA LEU A 16 -3.50 19.15 14.59
C LEU A 16 -3.44 18.94 16.11
N ALA A 17 -3.47 17.68 16.54
CA ALA A 17 -3.17 17.32 17.92
C ALA A 17 -1.64 17.31 18.12
N LEU A 18 -1.14 18.34 18.81
CA LEU A 18 0.22 18.41 19.32
C LEU A 18 0.40 17.48 20.54
N ALA A 19 1.39 16.58 20.43
CA ALA A 19 2.26 16.00 21.45
C ALA A 19 1.70 15.22 22.67
N ALA A 20 1.79 13.88 22.58
CA ALA A 20 2.17 12.99 23.69
C ALA A 20 3.31 12.05 23.22
N GLY A 21 4.56 12.46 23.48
CA GLY A 21 5.77 12.22 22.67
C GLY A 21 6.41 10.82 22.60
N ALA A 22 5.77 9.73 23.00
CA ALA A 22 6.33 8.38 22.79
C ALA A 22 5.29 7.34 22.36
N GLY A 23 4.07 7.44 22.89
CA GLY A 23 2.94 6.60 22.48
C GLY A 23 2.31 7.05 21.16
N ALA A 24 2.23 8.37 20.91
CA ALA A 24 1.55 8.91 19.75
C ALA A 24 2.25 8.53 18.42
N SER A 25 3.59 8.52 18.35
CA SER A 25 4.32 8.23 17.10
C SER A 25 4.35 6.73 16.74
N ALA A 26 4.39 5.84 17.73
CA ALA A 26 4.32 4.40 17.51
C ALA A 26 2.88 3.93 17.22
N ALA A 27 1.88 4.48 17.91
CA ALA A 27 0.47 4.18 17.68
C ALA A 27 0.00 4.68 16.31
N THR A 28 0.40 5.89 15.90
CA THR A 28 0.11 6.42 14.55
C THR A 28 0.78 5.60 13.46
N LEU A 29 2.06 5.24 13.61
CA LEU A 29 2.73 4.32 12.67
C LEU A 29 2.00 2.98 12.57
N ARG A 30 1.56 2.40 13.69
CA ARG A 30 0.79 1.15 13.71
C ARG A 30 -0.55 1.30 12.98
N THR A 31 -1.27 2.38 13.23
CA THR A 31 -2.55 2.67 12.55
C THR A 31 -2.34 2.84 11.05
N THR A 32 -1.37 3.65 10.63
CA THR A 32 -1.01 3.84 9.22
C THR A 32 -0.62 2.51 8.57
N LEU A 33 0.20 1.70 9.24
CA LEU A 33 0.59 0.37 8.76
C LEU A 33 -0.64 -0.53 8.57
N ASN A 34 -1.55 -0.58 9.56
CA ASN A 34 -2.74 -1.41 9.49
C ASN A 34 -3.68 -0.99 8.36
N THR A 35 -3.91 0.31 8.19
CA THR A 35 -4.75 0.87 7.11
C THR A 35 -4.20 0.48 5.75
N TRP A 36 -2.92 0.74 5.49
CA TRP A 36 -2.32 0.44 4.19
C TRP A 36 -2.12 -1.06 3.97
N SER A 37 -1.88 -1.85 5.01
CA SER A 37 -1.82 -3.32 4.90
C SER A 37 -3.15 -3.91 4.46
N LYS A 38 -4.27 -3.40 5.00
CA LYS A 38 -5.62 -3.80 4.59
C LYS A 38 -5.89 -3.45 3.12
N GLN A 39 -5.55 -2.22 2.72
CA GLN A 39 -5.69 -1.75 1.34
C GLN A 39 -4.90 -2.63 0.36
N ILE A 40 -3.59 -2.82 0.60
CA ILE A 40 -2.72 -3.67 -0.24
C ILE A 40 -3.22 -5.11 -0.29
N SER A 41 -3.75 -5.64 0.81
CA SER A 41 -4.34 -6.98 0.82
C SER A 41 -5.61 -7.08 -0.03
N ALA A 42 -6.43 -6.03 -0.11
CA ALA A 42 -7.59 -5.98 -0.99
C ALA A 42 -7.19 -5.85 -2.47
N ASP A 43 -6.21 -5.00 -2.77
CA ASP A 43 -5.71 -4.82 -4.13
C ASP A 43 -5.01 -6.10 -4.64
N GLY A 44 -4.19 -6.74 -3.81
CA GLY A 44 -3.52 -8.01 -4.16
C GLY A 44 -4.51 -9.14 -4.43
N ARG A 45 -5.61 -9.22 -3.66
CA ARG A 45 -6.71 -10.14 -3.94
C ARG A 45 -7.39 -9.84 -5.27
N SER A 46 -7.56 -8.56 -5.62
CA SER A 46 -8.14 -8.15 -6.91
C SER A 46 -7.25 -8.56 -8.09
N VAL A 47 -5.93 -8.43 -7.98
CA VAL A 47 -4.97 -8.94 -8.99
C VAL A 47 -5.09 -10.45 -9.12
N ALA A 48 -5.03 -11.19 -8.00
CA ALA A 48 -5.10 -12.65 -7.99
C ALA A 48 -6.41 -13.17 -8.59
N LEU A 49 -7.55 -12.54 -8.27
CA LEU A 49 -8.85 -12.91 -8.83
C LEU A 49 -8.90 -12.71 -10.35
N ALA A 50 -8.42 -11.57 -10.84
CA ALA A 50 -8.36 -11.30 -12.27
C ALA A 50 -7.42 -12.27 -13.01
N ALA A 51 -6.29 -12.62 -12.40
CA ALA A 51 -5.37 -13.62 -12.93
C ALA A 51 -6.02 -15.01 -13.01
N ARG A 52 -6.69 -15.47 -11.94
CA ARG A 52 -7.39 -16.76 -11.88
C ARG A 52 -8.51 -16.87 -12.92
N ARG A 53 -9.26 -15.78 -13.13
CA ARG A 53 -10.33 -15.71 -14.14
C ARG A 53 -9.84 -15.46 -15.57
N ARG A 54 -8.51 -15.45 -15.79
CA ARG A 54 -7.90 -15.25 -17.12
C ARG A 54 -8.36 -13.95 -17.79
N HIS A 55 -8.48 -12.86 -17.01
CA HIS A 55 -8.84 -11.53 -17.51
C HIS A 55 -7.62 -10.60 -17.52
N PRO A 56 -6.75 -10.67 -18.55
CA PRO A 56 -5.48 -9.94 -18.55
C PRO A 56 -5.63 -8.41 -18.52
N ARG A 57 -6.68 -7.83 -19.13
CA ARG A 57 -6.97 -6.39 -19.02
C ARG A 57 -7.30 -5.99 -17.57
N ARG A 58 -8.19 -6.73 -16.91
CA ARG A 58 -8.55 -6.48 -15.50
C ARG A 58 -7.36 -6.72 -14.57
N MET A 59 -6.55 -7.74 -14.85
CA MET A 59 -5.33 -8.02 -14.09
C MET A 59 -4.35 -6.85 -14.19
N THR A 60 -4.14 -6.30 -15.39
CA THR A 60 -3.27 -5.13 -15.62
C THR A 60 -3.76 -3.93 -14.82
N TYR A 61 -5.05 -3.59 -14.93
CA TYR A 61 -5.66 -2.47 -14.20
C TYR A 61 -5.53 -2.64 -12.67
N SER A 62 -5.85 -3.82 -12.14
CA SER A 62 -5.72 -4.11 -10.71
C SER A 62 -4.27 -4.03 -10.25
N ALA A 63 -3.32 -4.46 -11.08
CA ALA A 63 -1.90 -4.44 -10.76
C ALA A 63 -1.31 -3.03 -10.78
N ASP A 64 -1.73 -2.18 -11.73
CA ASP A 64 -1.36 -0.75 -11.74
C ASP A 64 -1.96 0.00 -10.55
N ARG A 65 -3.18 -0.35 -10.12
CA ARG A 65 -3.75 0.16 -8.86
C ARG A 65 -2.91 -0.28 -7.65
N PHE A 66 -2.63 -1.58 -7.53
CA PHE A 66 -1.79 -2.14 -6.47
C PHE A 66 -0.41 -1.44 -6.40
N HIS A 67 0.23 -1.23 -7.55
CA HIS A 67 1.51 -0.51 -7.64
C HIS A 67 1.41 0.92 -7.08
N ARG A 68 0.42 1.70 -7.54
CA ARG A 68 0.23 3.09 -7.08
C ARG A 68 -0.10 3.15 -5.60
N ASP A 69 -0.95 2.27 -5.10
CA ASP A 69 -1.33 2.25 -3.69
C ASP A 69 -0.16 1.76 -2.81
N ALA A 70 0.73 0.90 -3.30
CA ALA A 70 1.97 0.56 -2.61
C ALA A 70 2.93 1.77 -2.51
N LEU A 71 3.03 2.58 -3.57
CA LEU A 71 3.80 3.83 -3.52
C LEU A 71 3.20 4.84 -2.53
N ARG A 72 1.88 4.99 -2.52
CA ARG A 72 1.17 5.86 -1.54
C ARG A 72 1.37 5.37 -0.11
N ALA A 73 1.27 4.07 0.13
CA ALA A 73 1.56 3.46 1.42
C ALA A 73 3.00 3.74 1.87
N ARG A 74 3.97 3.58 0.97
CA ARG A 74 5.38 3.91 1.24
C ARG A 74 5.53 5.37 1.66
N SER A 75 4.92 6.31 0.93
CA SER A 75 4.95 7.74 1.28
C SER A 75 4.29 8.02 2.63
N ALA A 76 3.14 7.40 2.91
CA ALA A 76 2.44 7.57 4.19
C ALA A 76 3.25 7.05 5.38
N ILE A 77 3.98 5.93 5.22
CA ILE A 77 4.92 5.41 6.22
C ILE A 77 6.15 6.31 6.36
N ALA A 78 6.65 6.86 5.25
CA ALA A 78 7.78 7.78 5.26
C ALA A 78 7.47 9.05 6.08
N ALA A 79 6.23 9.54 6.03
CA ALA A 79 5.78 10.68 6.83
C ALA A 79 5.67 10.39 8.34
N GLN A 80 5.78 9.13 8.78
CA GLN A 80 5.74 8.79 10.21
C GLN A 80 7.12 8.96 10.85
N GLU A 81 7.17 9.56 12.04
CA GLU A 81 8.40 9.82 12.79
C GLU A 81 8.42 9.10 14.15
N PRO A 82 8.66 7.78 14.17
CA PRO A 82 8.72 7.02 15.41
C PRO A 82 9.94 7.42 16.26
N THR A 83 9.69 7.75 17.52
CA THR A 83 10.73 8.16 18.49
C THR A 83 11.42 6.97 19.17
N THR A 84 10.84 5.77 19.11
CA THR A 84 11.41 4.56 19.71
C THR A 84 12.28 3.76 18.74
N ALA A 85 13.28 3.03 19.26
CA ALA A 85 14.14 2.17 18.43
C ALA A 85 13.34 1.08 17.70
N LYS A 86 12.36 0.47 18.39
CA LYS A 86 11.43 -0.50 17.80
C LYS A 86 10.61 0.12 16.66
N GLY A 87 10.04 1.31 16.88
CA GLY A 87 9.27 2.03 15.85
C GLY A 87 10.13 2.42 14.63
N ARG A 88 11.36 2.90 14.83
CA ARG A 88 12.31 3.17 13.73
C ARG A 88 12.65 1.92 12.93
N ARG A 89 12.85 0.78 13.60
CA ARG A 89 13.07 -0.51 12.92
C ARG A 89 11.83 -0.97 12.15
N ALA A 90 10.65 -0.86 12.75
CA ALA A 90 9.38 -1.20 12.09
C ALA A 90 9.14 -0.33 10.84
N ARG A 91 9.37 0.99 10.93
CA ARG A 91 9.28 1.91 9.80
C ARG A 91 10.20 1.51 8.66
N ARG A 92 11.47 1.20 8.93
CA ARG A 92 12.43 0.74 7.90
C ARG A 92 11.96 -0.53 7.19
N LEU A 93 11.48 -1.51 7.95
CA LEU A 93 10.93 -2.74 7.39
C LEU A 93 9.68 -2.48 6.54
N ALA A 94 8.76 -1.65 7.02
CA ALA A 94 7.56 -1.28 6.28
C ALA A 94 7.86 -0.53 4.98
N LEU A 95 8.79 0.45 5.00
CA LEU A 95 9.23 1.15 3.78
C LEU A 95 9.78 0.18 2.73
N THR A 96 10.59 -0.79 3.19
CA THR A 96 11.15 -1.82 2.32
C THR A 96 10.04 -2.74 1.79
N ALA A 97 9.09 -3.14 2.65
CA ALA A 97 7.95 -3.98 2.25
C ALA A 97 7.10 -3.31 1.15
N TYR A 98 6.75 -2.03 1.30
CA TYR A 98 5.96 -1.32 0.30
C TYR A 98 6.74 -1.04 -1.00
N THR A 99 8.06 -0.96 -0.93
CA THR A 99 8.90 -0.96 -2.14
C THR A 99 8.81 -2.30 -2.88
N TYR A 100 8.86 -3.42 -2.16
CA TYR A 100 8.66 -4.73 -2.78
C TYR A 100 7.25 -4.92 -3.35
N TYR A 101 6.21 -4.39 -2.69
CA TYR A 101 4.87 -4.41 -3.27
C TYR A 101 4.76 -3.54 -4.53
N SER A 102 5.39 -2.36 -4.58
CA SER A 102 5.34 -1.56 -5.81
C SER A 102 6.01 -2.30 -6.98
N LEU A 103 7.14 -3.00 -6.74
CA LEU A 103 7.76 -3.88 -7.73
C LEU A 103 6.88 -5.07 -8.11
N ALA A 104 6.19 -5.68 -7.15
CA ALA A 104 5.25 -6.77 -7.44
C ALA A 104 4.11 -6.31 -8.35
N GLY A 105 3.54 -5.13 -8.08
CA GLY A 105 2.49 -4.53 -8.91
C GLY A 105 2.95 -4.23 -10.33
N SER A 106 4.14 -3.64 -10.50
CA SER A 106 4.66 -3.33 -11.84
C SER A 106 4.92 -4.60 -12.66
N MET A 107 5.46 -5.65 -12.03
CA MET A 107 5.67 -6.96 -12.66
C MET A 107 4.35 -7.63 -13.04
N TRP A 108 3.35 -7.64 -12.16
CA TRP A 108 2.04 -8.20 -12.52
C TRP A 108 1.34 -7.42 -13.62
N ALA A 109 1.49 -6.10 -13.67
CA ALA A 109 0.97 -5.30 -14.77
C ALA A 109 1.68 -5.65 -16.10
N ALA A 110 3.01 -5.83 -16.07
CA ALA A 110 3.78 -6.29 -17.23
C ALA A 110 3.35 -7.70 -17.68
N SER A 111 3.11 -8.61 -16.73
CA SER A 111 2.55 -9.94 -17.02
C SER A 111 1.19 -9.85 -17.72
N GLY A 112 0.29 -8.99 -17.22
CA GLY A 112 -1.01 -8.74 -17.85
C GLY A 112 -0.90 -8.21 -19.27
N ARG A 113 -0.01 -7.24 -19.52
CA ARG A 113 0.28 -6.71 -20.87
C ARG A 113 0.89 -7.76 -21.80
N ALA A 114 1.84 -8.55 -21.32
CA ALA A 114 2.44 -9.65 -22.08
C ALA A 114 1.41 -10.70 -22.49
N ARG A 115 0.42 -11.01 -21.63
CA ARG A 115 -0.70 -11.90 -21.99
C ARG A 115 -1.56 -11.33 -23.12
N LEU A 116 -1.80 -10.02 -23.14
CA LEU A 116 -2.54 -9.35 -24.21
C LEU A 116 -1.75 -9.36 -25.53
N ALA A 117 -0.43 -9.29 -25.45
CA ALA A 117 0.47 -9.37 -26.60
C ALA A 117 0.81 -10.82 -27.02
N HIS A 118 0.14 -11.83 -26.45
CA HIS A 118 0.41 -13.26 -26.69
C HIS A 118 1.86 -13.71 -26.39
N GLN A 119 2.59 -12.95 -25.57
CA GLN A 119 3.98 -13.24 -25.17
C GLN A 119 4.01 -14.15 -23.92
N ARG A 120 3.75 -15.44 -24.12
CA ARG A 120 3.55 -16.39 -23.00
C ARG A 120 4.76 -16.49 -22.06
N ALA A 121 5.97 -16.64 -22.60
CA ALA A 121 7.19 -16.77 -21.79
C ALA A 121 7.42 -15.55 -20.89
N ALA A 122 7.41 -14.35 -21.48
CA ALA A 122 7.52 -13.10 -20.73
C ALA A 122 6.42 -12.96 -19.66
N SER A 123 5.18 -13.33 -19.98
CA SER A 123 4.09 -13.26 -19.02
C SER A 123 4.29 -14.15 -17.78
N ILE A 124 4.95 -15.29 -17.94
CA ILE A 124 5.27 -16.23 -16.85
C ILE A 124 6.39 -15.62 -16.00
N THR A 125 7.49 -15.20 -16.63
CA THR A 125 8.63 -14.58 -15.93
C THR A 125 8.18 -13.40 -15.06
N TYR A 126 7.40 -12.47 -15.64
CA TYR A 126 6.87 -11.33 -14.88
C TYR A 126 5.93 -11.75 -13.74
N ALA A 127 5.12 -12.81 -13.93
CA ALA A 127 4.24 -13.29 -12.86
C ALA A 127 5.05 -13.86 -11.69
N GLU A 128 6.11 -14.62 -11.99
CA GLU A 128 7.02 -15.20 -11.00
C GLU A 128 7.82 -14.14 -10.26
N ASP A 129 8.37 -13.15 -10.97
CA ASP A 129 9.04 -11.99 -10.37
C ASP A 129 8.11 -11.24 -9.41
N GLY A 130 6.89 -10.95 -9.85
CA GLY A 130 5.89 -10.29 -9.02
C GLY A 130 5.56 -11.11 -7.77
N ALA A 131 5.43 -12.43 -7.90
CA ALA A 131 5.20 -13.32 -6.76
C ALA A 131 6.38 -13.35 -5.78
N ARG A 132 7.62 -13.36 -6.27
CA ARG A 132 8.84 -13.28 -5.44
C ARG A 132 8.86 -11.99 -4.63
N TYR A 133 8.64 -10.85 -5.27
CA TYR A 133 8.61 -9.57 -4.59
C TYR A 133 7.47 -9.48 -3.56
N ALA A 134 6.27 -9.93 -3.89
CA ALA A 134 5.15 -9.95 -2.94
C ALA A 134 5.43 -10.83 -1.71
N LYS A 135 6.09 -11.99 -1.90
CA LYS A 135 6.49 -12.88 -0.79
C LYS A 135 7.50 -12.19 0.14
N THR A 136 8.49 -11.51 -0.42
CA THR A 136 9.46 -10.74 0.37
C THR A 136 8.79 -9.57 1.09
N GLY A 137 7.92 -8.82 0.41
CA GLY A 137 7.11 -7.74 0.99
C GLY A 137 6.27 -8.23 2.17
N ASN A 138 5.56 -9.35 2.03
CA ASN A 138 4.77 -9.97 3.10
C ASN A 138 5.61 -10.30 4.34
N ARG A 139 6.79 -10.91 4.16
CA ARG A 139 7.69 -11.25 5.27
C ARG A 139 8.12 -10.01 6.04
N LEU A 140 8.51 -8.96 5.34
CA LEU A 140 8.94 -7.69 5.93
C LEU A 140 7.79 -6.96 6.64
N LEU A 141 6.61 -6.96 6.04
CA LEU A 141 5.42 -6.32 6.61
C LEU A 141 4.97 -7.01 7.90
N VAL A 142 4.98 -8.34 7.92
CA VAL A 142 4.70 -9.13 9.14
C VAL A 142 5.73 -8.84 10.23
N ALA A 143 7.03 -8.79 9.88
CA ALA A 143 8.08 -8.44 10.82
C ALA A 143 7.91 -7.01 11.38
N ALA A 144 7.57 -6.05 10.54
CA ALA A 144 7.24 -4.68 10.96
C ALA A 144 6.04 -4.66 11.93
N GLY A 145 4.97 -5.38 11.60
CA GLY A 145 3.79 -5.50 12.45
C GLY A 145 4.08 -6.12 13.81
N ARG A 146 4.94 -7.16 13.88
CA ARG A 146 5.37 -7.77 15.15
C ARG A 146 6.12 -6.80 16.07
N LEU A 147 6.89 -5.86 15.51
CA LEU A 147 7.61 -4.85 16.29
C LEU A 147 6.71 -3.75 16.87
N LEU A 148 5.49 -3.62 16.36
CA LEU A 148 4.50 -2.62 16.77
C LEU A 148 3.37 -3.20 17.64
N ARG A 149 3.47 -4.49 17.99
CA ARG A 149 2.56 -5.16 18.93
C ARG A 149 2.98 -4.91 20.36
#